data_AF-I5C572-F1
#
_entry.id   AF-I5C572-F1
#
_cell.length_a   1.000
_cell.length_b   1.000
_cell.length_c   1.000
_cell.angle_alpha   90.00
_cell.angle_beta   90.00
_cell.angle_gamma   90.00
#
_symmetry.space_group_name_H-M   'P 1'
#
loop_
_entity.id
_entity.type
_entity.pdbx_description
1 polymer ?
#
loop_
_entity_poly.entity_id
_entity_poly.type
_entity_poly.pdbx_seq_one_letter_code
_entity_poly.pdbx_strand_id
1 'polypeptide(L)' 'MRVDGRTLRCLEGDTLLTALLLEGHRLRDSEFGDGPRAGFCNMGACQDCWITLDDGSRVRACTTYAASGMTIWTEEVAR' A
#
# COMPACT_ATOMS: atom_id res chain seq x y z
N MET A 1 -5.92 -9.36 -4.85
CA MET A 1 -4.73 -9.29 -3.97
C MET A 1 -5.17 -9.45 -2.52
N ARG A 2 -4.23 -9.57 -1.58
CA ARG A 2 -4.50 -9.58 -0.13
C ARG A 2 -3.79 -8.43 0.55
N VAL A 3 -4.47 -7.79 1.48
CA VAL A 3 -3.97 -6.70 2.31
C VAL A 3 -4.25 -7.07 3.75
N ASP A 4 -3.22 -7.21 4.57
CA ASP A 4 -3.36 -7.56 6.00
C ASP A 4 -4.25 -8.82 6.21
N GLY A 5 -4.03 -9.83 5.36
CA GLY A 5 -4.82 -11.08 5.35
C GLY A 5 -6.22 -10.99 4.74
N ARG A 6 -6.72 -9.80 4.39
CA ARG A 6 -8.05 -9.59 3.78
C ARG A 6 -7.96 -9.58 2.27
N THR A 7 -8.93 -10.21 1.60
CA THR A 7 -8.97 -10.23 0.14
C THR A 7 -9.51 -8.90 -0.39
N LEU A 8 -8.80 -8.33 -1.36
CA LEU A 8 -9.14 -7.08 -2.03
C LEU A 8 -9.22 -7.30 -3.54
N ARG A 9 -10.24 -6.71 -4.16
CA ARG A 9 -10.41 -6.70 -5.62
C ARG A 9 -9.69 -5.49 -6.21
N CYS A 10 -8.97 -5.71 -7.30
CA CYS A 10 -8.32 -4.68 -8.07
C CYS A 10 -8.51 -5.00 -9.56
N LEU A 11 -8.44 -3.98 -10.40
CA LEU A 11 -8.45 -4.12 -11.85
C LEU A 11 -7.03 -4.26 -12.38
N GLU A 12 -6.91 -4.83 -13.57
CA GLU A 12 -5.64 -4.81 -14.30
C GLU A 12 -5.26 -3.35 -14.61
N GLY A 13 -4.01 -2.99 -14.33
CA GLY A 13 -3.51 -1.63 -14.47
C GLY A 13 -3.67 -0.75 -13.22
N ASP A 14 -4.40 -1.20 -12.19
CA ASP A 14 -4.40 -0.50 -10.91
C ASP A 14 -3.00 -0.50 -10.30
N THR A 15 -2.60 0.63 -9.70
CA THR A 15 -1.48 0.64 -8.78
C THR A 15 -1.92 0.08 -7.42
N LEU A 16 -0.98 -0.37 -6.59
CA LEU A 16 -1.29 -0.77 -5.22
C LEU A 16 -1.97 0.36 -4.44
N LEU A 17 -1.58 1.61 -4.68
CA LEU A 17 -2.22 2.77 -4.06
C LEU A 17 -3.69 2.90 -4.48
N THR A 18 -3.97 2.79 -5.78
CA THR A 18 -5.35 2.83 -6.30
C THR A 18 -6.20 1.72 -5.68
N ALA A 19 -5.69 0.49 -5.69
CA ALA A 19 -6.38 -0.68 -5.15
C ALA A 19 -6.72 -0.50 -3.66
N LEU A 20 -5.79 0.02 -2.86
CA LEU A 20 -5.99 0.25 -1.42
C LEU A 20 -7.01 1.36 -1.14
N LEU A 21 -6.93 2.48 -1.86
CA LEU A 21 -7.82 3.62 -1.64
C LEU A 21 -9.27 3.31 -1.98
N LEU A 22 -9.54 2.43 -2.94
CA LEU A 22 -10.90 2.00 -3.31
C LEU A 22 -11.64 1.27 -2.17
N GLU A 23 -10.91 0.63 -1.26
CA GLU A 23 -11.48 -0.05 -0.08
C GLU A 23 -11.31 0.80 1.21
N GLY A 24 -10.92 2.08 1.07
CA GLY A 24 -10.81 3.02 2.19
C GLY A 24 -9.60 2.79 3.11
N HIS A 25 -8.56 2.11 2.63
CA HIS A 25 -7.36 1.84 3.42
C HIS A 25 -6.39 3.02 3.50
N ARG A 26 -5.62 3.05 4.59
CA ARG A 26 -4.38 3.83 4.76
C ARG A 26 -3.17 2.96 4.43
N LEU A 27 -2.00 3.57 4.19
CA LEU A 27 -0.75 2.86 3.94
C LEU A 27 0.20 2.85 5.13
N ARG A 28 0.22 3.95 5.91
CA ARG A 28 1.05 4.08 7.09
C ARG A 28 0.54 5.17 8.01
N ASP A 29 1.07 5.23 9.22
CA ASP A 29 0.95 6.41 10.09
C ASP A 29 2.20 7.31 9.98
N SER A 30 1.99 8.60 10.25
CA SER A 30 3.06 9.59 10.28
C SER A 30 3.90 9.43 11.55
N GLU A 31 5.23 9.36 11.41
CA GLU A 31 6.16 9.30 12.56
C GLU A 31 6.28 10.64 13.30
N PHE A 32 5.92 11.75 12.63
CA PHE A 32 6.22 13.12 13.08
C PHE A 32 4.96 13.98 13.32
N GLY A 33 3.78 13.37 13.32
CA GLY A 33 2.52 14.10 13.43
C GLY A 33 1.33 13.17 13.43
N ASP A 34 0.15 13.77 13.44
CA ASP A 34 -1.12 13.10 13.61
C ASP A 34 -1.69 12.58 12.28
N GLY A 35 -1.99 11.28 12.29
CA GLY A 35 -2.99 10.68 11.44
C GLY A 35 -2.46 9.79 10.29
N PRO A 36 -3.42 9.09 9.67
CA PRO A 36 -3.15 8.14 8.61
C PRO A 36 -2.63 8.82 7.33
N ARG A 37 -1.76 8.13 6.60
CA ARG A 37 -1.21 8.53 5.31
C ARG A 37 -1.40 7.43 4.27
N ALA A 38 -1.66 7.83 3.03
CA ALA A 38 -1.74 6.93 1.88
C ALA A 38 -0.79 7.32 0.73
N GLY A 39 -0.37 8.60 0.67
CA GLY A 39 0.36 9.16 -0.46
C GLY A 39 -0.57 9.93 -1.40
N PHE A 40 -0.08 11.06 -1.91
CA PHE A 40 -0.89 12.01 -2.69
C PHE A 40 -0.27 12.39 -4.05
N CYS A 41 1.05 12.20 -4.21
CA CYS A 41 1.77 12.74 -5.38
C CYS A 41 1.66 11.87 -6.64
N ASN A 42 1.31 10.58 -6.50
CA ASN A 42 1.29 9.59 -7.56
C ASN A 42 2.55 9.50 -8.45
N MET A 43 3.70 9.90 -7.93
CA MET A 43 4.98 9.98 -8.68
C MET A 43 6.19 9.52 -7.85
N GLY A 44 5.94 8.93 -6.67
CA GLY A 44 6.98 8.47 -5.78
C GLY A 44 7.79 9.57 -5.07
N ALA A 45 7.27 10.79 -4.96
CA ALA A 45 7.98 11.90 -4.31
C ALA A 45 7.62 12.10 -2.82
N CYS A 46 6.33 11.95 -2.46
CA CYS A 46 5.83 12.32 -1.13
C CYS A 46 6.30 11.44 0.03
N GLN A 47 6.89 10.27 -0.23
CA GLN A 47 7.31 9.27 0.77
C GLN A 47 6.18 8.65 1.63
N ASP A 48 4.93 9.08 1.47
CA ASP A 48 3.79 8.58 2.24
C ASP A 48 3.16 7.29 1.69
N CYS A 49 3.69 6.75 0.59
CA CYS A 49 3.11 5.62 -0.16
C CYS A 49 3.89 4.30 -0.01
N TRP A 50 4.78 4.19 0.99
CA TRP A 50 5.54 2.96 1.20
C TRP A 50 4.65 1.85 1.74
N ILE A 51 4.84 0.65 1.22
CA ILE A 51 4.14 -0.55 1.67
C ILE A 51 5.07 -1.77 1.65
N THR A 52 4.76 -2.76 2.49
CA THR A 52 5.56 -3.98 2.63
C THR A 52 4.94 -5.13 1.82
N LEU A 53 5.76 -5.85 1.07
CA LEU A 53 5.37 -7.06 0.35
C LEU A 53 5.51 -8.31 1.25
N ASP A 54 4.98 -9.43 0.81
CA ASP A 54 5.03 -10.71 1.55
C ASP A 54 6.45 -11.19 1.89
N ASP A 55 7.42 -10.87 1.04
CA ASP A 55 8.84 -11.20 1.24
C ASP A 55 9.58 -10.23 2.20
N GLY A 56 8.87 -9.23 2.73
CA GLY A 56 9.39 -8.19 3.60
C GLY A 56 10.09 -7.03 2.88
N SER A 57 10.17 -7.05 1.54
CA SER A 57 10.65 -5.91 0.76
C SER A 57 9.65 -4.75 0.83
N ARG A 58 10.14 -3.51 0.66
CA ARG A 58 9.30 -2.31 0.66
C ARG A 58 9.28 -1.69 -0.72
N VAL A 59 8.07 -1.35 -1.17
CA VAL A 59 7.85 -0.71 -2.48
C VAL A 59 6.97 0.53 -2.33
N ARG A 60 7.02 1.41 -3.34
CA ARG A 60 6.11 2.55 -3.44
C ARG A 60 4.80 2.09 -4.08
N ALA A 61 3.73 2.12 -3.32
CA ALA A 61 2.42 1.67 -3.79
C ALA A 61 1.90 2.46 -5.00
N CYS A 62 2.27 3.74 -5.12
CA CYS A 62 1.82 4.59 -6.23
C CYS A 62 2.50 4.31 -7.58
N THR A 63 3.57 3.52 -7.61
CA THR A 63 4.31 3.18 -8.84
C THR A 63 4.44 1.68 -9.07
N THR A 64 3.84 0.88 -8.19
CA THR A 64 3.83 -0.59 -8.29
C THR A 64 2.44 -1.03 -8.68
N TYR A 65 2.32 -1.84 -9.73
CA TYR A 65 1.04 -2.38 -10.16
C TYR A 65 0.54 -3.47 -9.21
N ALA A 66 -0.76 -3.45 -8.94
CA ALA A 66 -1.45 -4.53 -8.26
C ALA A 66 -1.53 -5.76 -9.17
N ALA A 67 -1.28 -6.93 -8.61
CA ALA A 67 -1.36 -8.18 -9.34
C ALA A 67 -2.20 -9.22 -8.59
N SER A 68 -2.82 -10.14 -9.33
CA SER A 68 -3.51 -11.28 -8.76
C SER A 68 -2.55 -12.12 -7.90
N GLY A 69 -3.03 -12.63 -6.77
CA GLY A 69 -2.24 -13.44 -5.84
C GLY A 69 -1.26 -12.68 -4.94
N MET A 70 -1.00 -11.39 -5.19
CA MET A 70 -0.09 -10.58 -4.37
C MET A 70 -0.60 -10.41 -2.93
N THR A 71 0.30 -10.51 -1.94
CA THR A 71 0.06 -10.15 -0.53
C THR A 71 0.87 -8.91 -0.18
N ILE A 72 0.24 -7.95 0.49
CA ILE A 72 0.88 -6.74 1.02
C ILE A 72 0.44 -6.49 2.46
N TRP A 73 1.24 -5.71 3.18
CA TRP A 73 1.07 -5.40 4.59
C TRP A 73 1.16 -3.88 4.80
N THR A 74 0.12 -3.29 5.41
CA THR A 74 0.08 -1.85 5.73
C THR A 74 0.69 -1.54 7.09
N GLU A 75 0.69 -2.53 7.99
CA GLU A 75 1.39 -2.48 9.27
C GLU A 75 2.77 -3.14 9.15
N GLU A 76 3.72 -2.72 9.98
CA GLU A 76 4.97 -3.48 10.12
C GLU A 76 4.66 -4.84 10.74
N VAL A 77 4.90 -5.90 9.97
CA VAL A 77 4.86 -7.27 10.50
C VAL A 77 6.08 -7.43 11.40
N ALA A 78 5.88 -7.39 12.72
CA ALA A 78 6.91 -7.72 13.69
C ALA A 78 7.45 -9.13 13.37
N ARG A 79 8.76 -9.22 13.10
CA ARG A 79 9.45 -10.49 12.90
C ARG A 79 9.63 -11.25 14.21
#